data_AF-A0A6A5FZX2-F1
#
_entry.id   AF-A0A6A5FZX2-F1
#
_cell.length_a   1.000
_cell.length_b   1.000
_cell.length_c   1.000
_cell.angle_alpha   90.00
_cell.angle_beta   90.00
_cell.angle_gamma   90.00
#
_symmetry.space_group_name_H-M   'P 1'
#
loop_
_entity.id
_entity.type
_entity.pdbx_description
1 polymer ?
#
loop_
_entity_poly.entity_id
_entity_poly.type
_entity_poly.pdbx_seq_one_letter_code
_entity_poly.pdbx_strand_id
1 'polypeptide(L)'
;MMLNHFILIFFLFKNTDAHDVIREALNSIDQFSDPCDNFYAHVCTYTEPDFLTNAMYAPIFEKLIAQQRDSSWENLESMSALNDINLGEIEPSLTEYLVNTFSNLCETQDRDLHNFLLKVEQIMYRTLSPKCHFTDCMTPLESDNNCTRASETLQSRLQPYHGNVVAEMKMLKDEINKVLENIRVVSMIIDGDYREGIEFVNENVKNMISIVTKMIEKTPWAQNQGVTKTIKQLVEEIVVDDNYAVQLRSNIDVLMDFEQKYLKCTGSFKGDFNLLCLQLSWEVMKTTGEQPFFKWLNAGNFHPTTIFGLPIYAIAKDAKETAGKLGSAIAVAGHELSHSIIESPYFRQLLPFSSEEAIQCVQSQFNNTCNEFGEGLCGVSDAPGEIDENGSDLLGLQLAYELFLNEYQGREENVPRAVGDPHSTAIVRANILVQIPAFQDAFQCSDDSRMMKTMQKQCNIYGENAPQQKK
;
A
#
# COMPACT_ATOMS: atom_id res chain seq x y z
N MET A 1 52.69 -14.57 18.51
CA MET A 1 51.83 -15.32 17.56
C MET A 1 50.44 -15.45 18.17
N MET A 2 49.38 -15.64 17.38
CA MET A 2 47.97 -15.64 17.83
C MET A 2 47.43 -14.29 18.34
N LEU A 3 47.23 -13.33 17.42
CA LEU A 3 46.25 -12.22 17.57
C LEU A 3 45.29 -12.14 16.35
N ASN A 4 45.29 -13.14 15.47
CA ASN A 4 44.59 -13.13 14.17
C ASN A 4 43.36 -14.08 14.11
N HIS A 5 42.79 -14.48 15.24
CA HIS A 5 41.66 -15.44 15.26
C HIS A 5 40.37 -14.93 15.89
N PHE A 6 40.37 -13.76 16.56
CA PHE A 6 39.14 -13.19 17.14
C PHE A 6 38.32 -12.33 16.17
N ILE A 7 38.91 -11.85 15.06
CA ILE A 7 38.21 -11.02 14.06
C ILE A 7 37.30 -11.88 13.15
N LEU A 8 37.61 -13.17 12.99
CA LEU A 8 36.91 -14.08 12.07
C LEU A 8 35.55 -14.60 12.59
N ILE A 9 35.21 -14.40 13.86
CA ILE A 9 33.96 -14.90 14.45
C ILE A 9 32.80 -13.90 14.26
N PHE A 10 33.07 -12.59 14.24
CA PHE A 10 32.04 -11.56 14.05
C PHE A 10 31.46 -11.50 12.62
N PHE A 11 32.15 -12.06 11.62
CA PHE A 11 31.63 -12.15 10.26
C PHE A 11 30.78 -13.41 9.98
N LEU A 12 30.80 -14.40 10.89
CA LEU A 12 30.05 -15.65 10.72
C LEU A 12 28.57 -15.57 11.16
N PHE A 13 28.12 -14.38 11.58
CA PHE A 13 26.71 -14.10 11.88
C PHE A 13 26.03 -13.19 10.84
N LYS A 14 26.65 -12.95 9.68
CA LYS A 14 25.94 -12.43 8.48
C LYS A 14 25.27 -13.55 7.66
N ASN A 15 24.74 -14.58 8.33
CA ASN A 15 23.59 -15.31 7.81
C ASN A 15 22.34 -14.48 8.10
N THR A 16 22.12 -13.45 7.29
CA THR A 16 20.77 -12.97 7.00
C THR A 16 20.04 -14.09 6.27
N ASP A 17 18.79 -14.36 6.65
CA ASP A 17 17.99 -15.47 6.12
C ASP A 17 17.49 -15.12 4.69
N ALA A 18 18.41 -15.13 3.74
CA ALA A 18 18.18 -14.76 2.34
C ALA A 18 17.42 -15.88 1.61
N HIS A 19 16.10 -15.83 1.71
CA HIS A 19 15.19 -16.75 1.05
C HIS A 19 15.16 -16.51 -0.45
N ASP A 20 15.59 -17.52 -1.20
CA ASP A 20 15.51 -17.55 -2.66
C ASP A 20 14.11 -18.04 -3.04
N VAL A 21 13.11 -17.17 -2.80
CA VAL A 21 11.66 -17.45 -2.88
C VAL A 21 11.29 -18.19 -4.17
N ILE A 22 11.92 -17.81 -5.29
CA ILE A 22 11.70 -18.44 -6.60
C ILE A 22 12.17 -19.89 -6.59
N ARG A 23 13.34 -20.19 -6.01
CA ARG A 23 13.87 -21.57 -5.90
C ARG A 23 13.05 -22.41 -4.92
N GLU A 24 12.56 -21.82 -3.84
CA GLU A 24 11.67 -22.50 -2.89
C GLU A 24 10.29 -22.80 -3.53
N ALA A 25 9.74 -21.87 -4.32
CA ALA A 25 8.54 -22.10 -5.14
C ALA A 25 8.74 -23.22 -6.16
N LEU A 26 9.83 -23.21 -6.94
CA LEU A 26 10.15 -24.25 -7.92
C LEU A 26 10.28 -25.67 -7.31
N ASN A 27 10.62 -25.77 -6.01
CA ASN A 27 10.65 -27.05 -5.28
C ASN A 27 9.26 -27.51 -4.79
N SER A 28 8.24 -26.65 -4.85
CA SER A 28 6.85 -26.92 -4.42
C SER A 28 5.88 -27.19 -5.58
N ILE A 29 6.30 -26.89 -6.82
CA ILE A 29 5.56 -27.09 -8.08
C ILE A 29 5.13 -28.55 -8.29
N ASP A 30 3.91 -28.74 -8.82
CA ASP A 30 3.48 -30.07 -9.29
C ASP A 30 4.08 -30.40 -10.66
N GLN A 31 5.19 -31.13 -10.64
CA GLN A 31 5.87 -31.61 -11.84
C GLN A 31 5.09 -32.67 -12.64
N PHE A 32 3.92 -33.13 -12.16
CA PHE A 32 3.01 -33.99 -12.91
C PHE A 32 1.91 -33.22 -13.65
N SER A 33 1.74 -31.93 -13.36
CA SER A 33 0.85 -31.03 -14.09
C SER A 33 1.54 -30.55 -15.37
N ASP A 34 0.84 -30.61 -16.50
CA ASP A 34 1.36 -30.19 -17.80
C ASP A 34 1.20 -28.66 -17.95
N PRO A 35 2.30 -27.89 -18.08
CA PRO A 35 2.22 -26.43 -18.26
C PRO A 35 1.53 -26.03 -19.57
N CYS A 36 1.43 -26.93 -20.55
CA CYS A 36 0.69 -26.74 -21.79
C CYS A 36 -0.80 -27.11 -21.69
N ASP A 37 -1.24 -27.82 -20.64
CA ASP A 37 -2.65 -27.98 -20.30
C ASP A 37 -3.15 -26.83 -19.41
N ASN A 38 -2.50 -26.59 -18.27
CA ASN A 38 -2.88 -25.52 -17.33
C ASN A 38 -1.67 -24.99 -16.55
N PHE A 39 -1.09 -23.87 -17.02
CA PHE A 39 0.14 -23.32 -16.45
C PHE A 39 0.01 -22.93 -14.97
N TYR A 40 -1.11 -22.38 -14.52
CA TYR A 40 -1.38 -22.09 -13.10
C TYR A 40 -1.32 -23.34 -12.24
N ALA A 41 -1.96 -24.44 -12.68
CA ALA A 41 -1.91 -25.70 -11.97
C ALA A 41 -0.53 -26.39 -12.04
N HIS A 42 0.39 -25.88 -12.85
CA HIS A 42 1.80 -26.26 -12.83
C HIS A 42 2.56 -25.39 -11.80
N VAL A 43 2.48 -24.05 -11.90
CA VAL A 43 3.32 -23.15 -11.09
C VAL A 43 2.79 -22.83 -9.68
N CYS A 44 1.51 -23.06 -9.40
CA CYS A 44 0.89 -22.78 -8.11
C CYS A 44 0.44 -24.07 -7.39
N THR A 45 0.82 -24.20 -6.12
CA THR A 45 0.28 -25.22 -5.22
C THR A 45 -1.21 -24.97 -4.93
N TYR A 46 -1.95 -26.00 -4.51
CA TYR A 46 -3.36 -25.93 -4.07
C TYR A 46 -3.61 -25.11 -2.77
N THR A 47 -2.71 -24.20 -2.43
CA THR A 47 -2.82 -23.23 -1.34
C THR A 47 -3.32 -21.88 -1.86
N GLU A 48 -3.75 -20.98 -0.98
CA GLU A 48 -4.16 -19.63 -1.37
C GLU A 48 -3.02 -18.86 -2.09
N PRO A 49 -3.35 -17.92 -3.00
CA PRO A 49 -2.38 -16.97 -3.53
C PRO A 49 -1.57 -16.29 -2.42
N ASP A 50 -0.31 -15.95 -2.72
CA ASP A 50 0.65 -15.33 -1.81
C ASP A 50 1.00 -16.12 -0.54
N PHE A 51 0.35 -17.26 -0.24
CA PHE A 51 0.61 -18.10 0.93
C PHE A 51 2.10 -18.42 1.10
N LEU A 52 2.76 -18.83 0.01
CA LEU A 52 4.17 -19.21 0.03
C LEU A 52 5.08 -18.02 0.36
N THR A 53 4.84 -16.86 -0.27
CA THR A 53 5.60 -15.62 -0.06
C THR A 53 5.40 -15.08 1.36
N ASN A 54 4.14 -15.05 1.81
CA ASN A 54 3.78 -14.58 3.15
C ASN A 54 4.33 -15.52 4.24
N ALA A 55 4.34 -16.85 4.01
CA ALA A 55 4.92 -17.83 4.92
C ALA A 55 6.46 -17.73 5.00
N MET A 56 7.16 -17.48 3.88
CA MET A 56 8.62 -17.28 3.89
C MET A 56 9.04 -15.97 4.58
N TYR A 57 8.29 -14.88 4.38
CA TYR A 57 8.65 -13.60 5.01
C TYR A 57 8.09 -13.41 6.43
N ALA A 58 7.10 -14.19 6.88
CA ALA A 58 6.56 -14.11 8.24
C ALA A 58 7.62 -14.23 9.35
N PRO A 59 8.57 -15.20 9.35
CA PRO A 59 9.63 -15.26 10.34
C PRO A 59 10.57 -14.04 10.33
N ILE A 60 10.79 -13.43 9.17
CA ILE A 60 11.58 -12.19 9.05
C ILE A 60 10.81 -11.03 9.67
N PHE A 61 9.50 -10.90 9.41
CA PHE A 61 8.65 -9.90 10.05
C PHE A 61 8.63 -10.06 11.58
N GLU A 62 8.43 -11.28 12.10
CA GLU A 62 8.44 -11.55 13.54
C GLU A 62 9.78 -11.17 14.19
N LYS A 63 10.91 -11.54 13.54
CA LYS A 63 12.27 -11.24 13.98
C LYS A 63 12.54 -9.73 14.03
N LEU A 64 12.08 -8.97 13.04
CA LEU A 64 12.26 -7.52 12.97
C LEU A 64 11.33 -6.77 13.95
N ILE A 65 10.08 -7.19 14.11
CA ILE A 65 9.17 -6.67 15.16
C ILE A 65 9.77 -6.91 16.55
N ALA A 66 10.34 -8.10 16.79
CA ALA A 66 10.97 -8.42 18.07
C ALA A 66 12.21 -7.55 18.36
N GLN A 67 12.94 -7.09 17.33
CA GLN A 67 14.05 -6.14 17.46
C GLN A 67 13.56 -4.71 17.69
N GLN A 68 12.42 -4.32 17.09
CA GLN A 68 11.83 -2.99 17.21
C GLN A 68 11.15 -2.75 18.57
N ARG A 69 10.83 -3.80 19.33
CA ARG A 69 10.06 -3.78 20.59
C ARG A 69 10.49 -2.74 21.63
N ASP A 70 11.79 -2.50 21.78
CA ASP A 70 12.34 -1.55 22.77
C ASP A 70 12.37 -0.09 22.26
N SER A 71 11.77 0.18 21.09
CA SER A 71 11.68 1.52 20.51
C SER A 71 10.74 2.43 21.30
N SER A 72 11.06 3.72 21.33
CA SER A 72 10.25 4.74 22.00
C SER A 72 8.86 4.95 21.40
N TRP A 73 8.61 4.44 20.18
CA TRP A 73 7.32 4.50 19.50
C TRP A 73 6.47 3.23 19.66
N GLU A 74 7.02 2.11 20.17
CA GLU A 74 6.24 0.89 20.49
C GLU A 74 5.55 1.00 21.87
N ASN A 75 6.09 1.83 22.78
CA ASN A 75 5.73 1.84 24.19
C ASN A 75 5.12 3.21 24.59
N LEU A 76 4.08 3.64 23.87
CA LEU A 76 3.39 4.92 24.11
C LEU A 76 2.36 4.80 25.25
N GLU A 77 2.40 5.71 26.21
CA GLU A 77 1.42 5.81 27.30
C GLU A 77 0.02 6.10 26.75
N SER A 78 -0.08 6.91 25.68
CA SER A 78 -1.35 7.15 24.98
C SER A 78 -1.96 5.87 24.41
N MET A 79 -1.14 4.90 24.01
CA MET A 79 -1.61 3.62 23.46
C MET A 79 -1.97 2.61 24.54
N SER A 80 -1.39 2.67 25.76
CA SER A 80 -1.97 1.90 26.88
C SER A 80 -3.37 2.44 27.17
N ALA A 81 -3.49 3.75 27.43
CA ALA A 81 -4.77 4.38 27.77
C ALA A 81 -5.87 4.15 26.71
N LEU A 82 -5.54 4.20 25.42
CA LEU A 82 -6.49 3.93 24.32
C LEU A 82 -6.87 2.44 24.17
N ASN A 83 -6.08 1.52 24.74
CA ASN A 83 -6.41 0.10 24.84
C ASN A 83 -7.19 -0.23 26.14
N ASP A 84 -6.90 0.48 27.23
CA ASP A 84 -7.55 0.30 28.55
C ASP A 84 -8.98 0.90 28.59
N ILE A 85 -9.34 1.77 27.65
CA ILE A 85 -10.68 2.36 27.52
C ILE A 85 -11.75 1.31 27.17
N ASN A 86 -12.72 1.11 28.08
CA ASN A 86 -13.93 0.34 27.81
C ASN A 86 -14.97 1.16 27.03
N LEU A 87 -14.87 1.12 25.70
CA LEU A 87 -15.82 1.79 24.78
C LEU A 87 -17.29 1.34 24.92
N GLY A 88 -17.58 0.27 25.67
CA GLY A 88 -18.94 -0.18 25.97
C GLY A 88 -19.60 0.53 27.16
N GLU A 89 -18.83 1.27 27.97
CA GLU A 89 -19.29 1.96 29.19
C GLU A 89 -19.20 3.50 29.08
N ILE A 90 -18.76 4.02 27.92
CA ILE A 90 -18.66 5.46 27.64
C ILE A 90 -19.97 5.98 27.03
N GLU A 91 -20.41 7.14 27.53
CA GLU A 91 -21.46 7.94 26.89
C GLU A 91 -21.01 8.37 25.48
N PRO A 92 -21.66 7.89 24.39
CA PRO A 92 -21.19 8.17 23.04
C PRO A 92 -21.24 9.66 22.66
N SER A 93 -22.17 10.44 23.22
CA SER A 93 -22.32 11.87 22.94
C SER A 93 -21.21 12.68 23.63
N LEU A 94 -20.30 13.28 22.84
CA LEU A 94 -19.19 14.09 23.37
C LEU A 94 -19.68 15.21 24.30
N THR A 95 -20.79 15.86 23.94
CA THR A 95 -21.38 16.94 24.74
C THR A 95 -21.96 16.43 26.06
N GLU A 96 -22.56 15.24 26.11
CA GLU A 96 -23.07 14.66 27.35
C GLU A 96 -21.95 14.09 28.22
N TYR A 97 -20.93 13.45 27.65
CA TYR A 97 -19.70 13.08 28.37
C TYR A 97 -19.07 14.28 29.08
N LEU A 98 -18.89 15.41 28.37
CA LEU A 98 -18.29 16.61 28.94
C LEU A 98 -19.17 17.28 30.01
N VAL A 99 -20.50 17.33 29.82
CA VAL A 99 -21.43 17.92 30.80
C VAL A 99 -21.56 17.05 32.05
N ASN A 100 -21.64 15.73 31.90
CA ASN A 100 -21.69 14.80 33.03
C ASN A 100 -20.38 14.83 33.85
N THR A 101 -19.23 14.90 33.18
CA THR A 101 -17.92 15.06 33.84
C THR A 101 -17.84 16.39 34.58
N PHE A 102 -18.28 17.49 33.97
CA PHE A 102 -18.32 18.81 34.61
C PHE A 102 -19.19 18.83 35.87
N SER A 103 -20.42 18.29 35.82
CA SER A 103 -21.34 18.34 36.96
C SER A 103 -20.73 17.63 38.18
N ASN A 104 -20.15 16.44 37.98
CA ASN A 104 -19.46 15.69 39.02
C ASN A 104 -18.28 16.48 39.64
N LEU A 105 -17.41 17.09 38.81
CA LEU A 105 -16.27 17.88 39.28
C LEU A 105 -16.72 19.16 40.03
N CYS A 106 -17.82 19.78 39.60
CA CYS A 106 -18.40 20.93 40.28
C CYS A 106 -19.00 20.55 41.65
N GLU A 107 -19.81 19.48 41.68
CA GLU A 107 -20.50 19.00 42.90
C GLU A 107 -19.51 18.50 43.96
N THR A 108 -18.39 17.90 43.54
CA THR A 108 -17.30 17.46 44.42
C THR A 108 -16.29 18.56 44.78
N GLN A 109 -16.38 19.74 44.15
CA GLN A 109 -15.41 20.85 44.25
C GLN A 109 -13.98 20.40 43.92
N ASP A 110 -13.82 19.61 42.85
CA ASP A 110 -12.52 19.07 42.47
C ASP A 110 -11.55 20.19 42.03
N ARG A 111 -10.27 20.01 42.38
CA ARG A 111 -9.18 20.94 42.08
C ARG A 111 -8.80 20.93 40.59
N ASP A 112 -9.23 19.91 39.86
CA ASP A 112 -8.97 19.74 38.45
C ASP A 112 -10.04 20.39 37.54
N LEU A 113 -11.13 20.91 38.12
CA LEU A 113 -12.24 21.57 37.42
C LEU A 113 -11.78 22.70 36.47
N HIS A 114 -10.84 23.55 36.92
CA HIS A 114 -10.25 24.62 36.10
C HIS A 114 -9.58 24.07 34.84
N ASN A 115 -8.77 23.02 35.02
CA ASN A 115 -8.00 22.41 33.94
C ASN A 115 -8.91 21.64 32.99
N PHE A 116 -9.96 21.00 33.51
CA PHE A 116 -11.03 20.38 32.71
C PHE A 116 -11.68 21.39 31.78
N LEU A 117 -12.13 22.54 32.30
CA LEU A 117 -12.76 23.60 31.51
C LEU A 117 -11.81 24.15 30.43
N LEU A 118 -10.52 24.32 30.75
CA LEU A 118 -9.50 24.67 29.76
C LEU A 118 -9.35 23.60 28.65
N LYS A 119 -9.45 22.30 28.95
CA LYS A 119 -9.40 21.26 27.90
C LYS A 119 -10.65 21.27 27.02
N VAL A 120 -11.82 21.54 27.59
CA VAL A 120 -13.06 21.70 26.82
C VAL A 120 -12.94 22.86 25.82
N GLU A 121 -12.45 24.02 26.26
CA GLU A 121 -12.15 25.15 25.36
C GLU A 121 -11.16 24.74 24.25
N GLN A 122 -10.11 23.99 24.58
CA GLN A 122 -9.08 23.54 23.62
C GLN A 122 -9.61 22.51 22.61
N ILE A 123 -10.52 21.61 23.02
CA ILE A 123 -11.22 20.65 22.15
C ILE A 123 -12.13 21.41 21.16
N MET A 124 -13.01 22.29 21.67
CA MET A 124 -13.97 23.04 20.85
C MET A 124 -13.28 23.85 19.74
N TYR A 125 -12.18 24.53 20.07
CA TYR A 125 -11.42 25.34 19.10
C TYR A 125 -10.34 24.57 18.34
N ARG A 126 -10.22 23.24 18.51
CA ARG A 126 -9.19 22.40 17.88
C ARG A 126 -7.79 23.00 18.01
N THR A 127 -7.44 23.42 19.22
CA THR A 127 -6.19 24.17 19.44
C THR A 127 -5.63 24.01 20.85
N LEU A 128 -4.30 24.05 20.96
CA LEU A 128 -3.60 24.11 22.26
C LEU A 128 -3.47 25.55 22.79
N SER A 129 -4.04 26.54 22.08
CA SER A 129 -4.08 27.94 22.51
C SER A 129 -5.08 28.15 23.66
N PRO A 130 -4.70 28.75 24.80
CA PRO A 130 -5.61 29.07 25.91
C PRO A 130 -6.40 30.36 25.63
N LYS A 131 -6.98 30.49 24.42
CA LYS A 131 -7.72 31.69 23.98
C LYS A 131 -9.12 31.31 23.55
N CYS A 132 -10.05 31.43 24.47
CA CYS A 132 -11.47 31.43 24.19
C CYS A 132 -11.95 32.81 23.70
N HIS A 133 -13.13 32.85 23.05
CA HIS A 133 -13.75 34.10 22.60
C HIS A 133 -15.14 34.30 23.22
N PHE A 134 -15.37 35.48 23.79
CA PHE A 134 -16.66 35.96 24.31
C PHE A 134 -17.43 34.94 25.18
N THR A 135 -18.51 34.35 24.63
CA THR A 135 -19.44 33.44 25.29
C THR A 135 -18.89 32.05 25.51
N ASP A 136 -17.84 31.69 24.79
CA ASP A 136 -17.37 30.31 24.63
C ASP A 136 -16.29 29.98 25.67
N CYS A 137 -15.84 30.98 26.43
CA CYS A 137 -14.97 30.80 27.60
C CYS A 137 -15.71 30.00 28.69
N MET A 138 -15.29 28.77 28.92
CA MET A 138 -15.88 27.83 29.88
C MET A 138 -15.33 28.02 31.29
N THR A 139 -14.05 28.41 31.41
CA THR A 139 -13.37 28.66 32.69
C THR A 139 -14.17 29.49 33.72
N PRO A 140 -14.92 30.56 33.37
CA PRO A 140 -15.74 31.29 34.35
C PRO A 140 -16.83 30.47 35.06
N LEU A 141 -17.24 29.32 34.50
CA LEU A 141 -18.25 28.42 35.10
C LEU A 141 -17.78 27.81 36.42
N GLU A 142 -16.46 27.73 36.68
CA GLU A 142 -15.91 27.27 37.96
C GLU A 142 -16.30 28.17 39.16
N SER A 143 -16.68 29.42 38.88
CA SER A 143 -17.08 30.39 39.90
C SER A 143 -18.57 30.32 40.27
N ASP A 144 -19.35 29.49 39.57
CA ASP A 144 -20.78 29.36 39.82
C ASP A 144 -21.08 28.24 40.84
N ASN A 145 -21.43 28.64 42.07
CA ASN A 145 -21.82 27.75 43.15
C ASN A 145 -23.13 26.96 42.89
N ASN A 146 -23.81 27.15 41.75
CA ASN A 146 -24.94 26.34 41.31
C ASN A 146 -24.52 25.46 40.13
N CYS A 147 -24.02 24.26 40.44
CA CYS A 147 -23.54 23.29 39.45
C CYS A 147 -24.61 22.93 38.41
N THR A 148 -25.89 22.79 38.78
CA THR A 148 -26.96 22.51 37.81
C THR A 148 -27.06 23.60 36.74
N ARG A 149 -27.10 24.88 37.15
CA ARG A 149 -27.12 26.02 36.21
C ARG A 149 -25.83 26.11 35.38
N ALA A 150 -24.69 25.80 35.99
CA ALA A 150 -23.41 25.81 35.30
C ALA A 150 -23.34 24.69 34.24
N SER A 151 -23.85 23.49 34.54
CA SER A 151 -23.99 22.36 33.62
C SER A 151 -24.96 22.67 32.47
N GLU A 152 -26.13 23.26 32.75
CA GLU A 152 -27.06 23.77 31.72
C GLU A 152 -26.37 24.81 30.80
N THR A 153 -25.58 25.70 31.38
CA THR A 153 -24.84 26.74 30.64
C THR A 153 -23.74 26.14 29.78
N LEU A 154 -23.00 25.14 30.29
CA LEU A 154 -22.00 24.39 29.52
C LEU A 154 -22.67 23.65 28.35
N GLN A 155 -23.74 22.90 28.63
CA GLN A 155 -24.50 22.16 27.62
C GLN A 155 -25.04 23.08 26.51
N SER A 156 -25.54 24.27 26.88
CA SER A 156 -26.02 25.30 25.94
C SER A 156 -24.92 25.84 25.03
N ARG A 157 -23.67 25.91 25.49
CA ARG A 157 -22.52 26.39 24.70
C ARG A 157 -21.85 25.30 23.88
N LEU A 158 -21.98 24.04 24.32
CA LEU A 158 -21.58 22.86 23.58
C LEU A 158 -22.60 22.45 22.50
N GLN A 159 -23.81 23.05 22.44
CA GLN A 159 -24.81 22.75 21.39
C GLN A 159 -24.30 22.82 19.94
N PRO A 160 -23.42 23.76 19.53
CA PRO A 160 -22.88 23.78 18.17
C PRO A 160 -21.85 22.66 17.88
N TYR A 161 -21.42 21.93 18.91
CA TYR A 161 -20.36 20.94 18.86
C TYR A 161 -20.98 19.55 18.99
N HIS A 162 -20.86 18.76 17.93
CA HIS A 162 -21.35 17.39 17.86
C HIS A 162 -20.17 16.49 17.55
N GLY A 163 -19.94 15.50 18.41
CA GLY A 163 -18.92 14.47 18.27
C GLY A 163 -19.41 13.17 18.89
N ASN A 164 -18.91 12.05 18.39
CA ASN A 164 -19.19 10.72 18.92
C ASN A 164 -17.88 10.11 19.45
N VAL A 165 -17.69 10.17 20.77
CA VAL A 165 -16.43 9.76 21.44
C VAL A 165 -16.08 8.31 21.11
N VAL A 166 -17.07 7.43 21.04
CA VAL A 166 -16.88 6.01 20.77
C VAL A 166 -16.48 5.74 19.32
N ALA A 167 -16.89 6.58 18.36
CA ALA A 167 -16.42 6.53 16.97
C ALA A 167 -15.04 7.19 16.82
N GLU A 168 -14.84 8.35 17.44
CA GLU A 168 -13.60 9.12 17.39
C GLU A 168 -12.42 8.36 18.02
N MET A 169 -12.62 7.69 19.16
CA MET A 169 -11.59 6.83 19.77
C MET A 169 -11.30 5.57 18.95
N LYS A 170 -12.26 5.05 18.17
CA LYS A 170 -11.99 3.95 17.21
C LYS A 170 -11.16 4.44 16.04
N MET A 171 -11.56 5.56 15.41
CA MET A 171 -10.79 6.18 14.33
C MET A 171 -9.37 6.52 14.77
N LEU A 172 -9.20 7.13 15.94
CA LEU A 172 -7.89 7.41 16.55
C LEU A 172 -7.04 6.14 16.69
N LYS A 173 -7.63 5.05 17.17
CA LYS A 173 -6.94 3.76 17.35
C LYS A 173 -6.53 3.17 16.01
N ASP A 174 -7.41 3.21 15.02
CA ASP A 174 -7.13 2.72 13.67
C ASP A 174 -6.05 3.56 12.98
N GLU A 175 -6.07 4.90 13.10
CA GLU A 175 -5.01 5.76 12.56
C GLU A 175 -3.65 5.54 13.25
N ILE A 176 -3.58 5.49 14.60
CA ILE A 176 -2.30 5.23 15.27
C ILE A 176 -1.77 3.84 14.90
N ASN A 177 -2.62 2.82 14.77
CA ASN A 177 -2.21 1.50 14.32
C ASN A 177 -1.60 1.52 12.90
N LYS A 178 -2.18 2.26 11.95
CA LYS A 178 -1.59 2.44 10.60
C LYS A 178 -0.22 3.12 10.66
N VAL A 179 -0.08 4.18 11.45
CA VAL A 179 1.19 4.90 11.59
C VAL A 179 2.26 4.02 12.25
N LEU A 180 1.89 3.19 13.24
CA LEU A 180 2.78 2.18 13.83
C LEU A 180 3.16 1.10 12.81
N GLU A 181 2.24 0.61 11.98
CA GLU A 181 2.55 -0.37 10.93
C GLU A 181 3.49 0.22 9.87
N ASN A 182 3.24 1.44 9.40
CA ASN A 182 4.16 2.17 8.51
C ASN A 182 5.56 2.28 9.11
N ILE A 183 5.69 2.70 10.38
CA ILE A 183 6.99 2.83 11.05
C ILE A 183 7.70 1.47 11.12
N ARG A 184 6.99 0.39 11.49
CA ARG A 184 7.56 -0.97 11.55
C ARG A 184 8.12 -1.39 10.21
N VAL A 185 7.33 -1.30 9.13
CA VAL A 185 7.78 -1.80 7.81
C VAL A 185 8.83 -0.89 7.18
N VAL A 186 8.72 0.43 7.28
CA VAL A 186 9.78 1.33 6.79
C VAL A 186 11.09 1.14 7.57
N SER A 187 11.02 0.85 8.87
CA SER A 187 12.21 0.43 9.65
C SER A 187 12.76 -0.93 9.17
N MET A 188 11.90 -1.92 8.86
CA MET A 188 12.33 -3.22 8.32
C MET A 188 13.14 -3.10 7.01
N ILE A 189 12.77 -2.17 6.13
CA ILE A 189 13.51 -1.87 4.89
C ILE A 189 14.93 -1.37 5.22
N ILE A 190 15.02 -0.43 6.17
CA ILE A 190 16.25 0.27 6.55
C ILE A 190 17.20 -0.66 7.33
N ASP A 191 16.67 -1.41 8.29
CA ASP A 191 17.42 -2.32 9.17
C ASP A 191 17.79 -3.64 8.47
N GLY A 192 16.95 -4.12 7.56
CA GLY A 192 17.15 -5.36 6.80
C GLY A 192 18.16 -5.27 5.63
N ASP A 193 18.81 -4.10 5.46
CA ASP A 193 19.84 -3.88 4.43
C ASP A 193 19.30 -4.15 3.01
N TYR A 194 18.06 -3.74 2.72
CA TYR A 194 17.36 -4.03 1.45
C TYR A 194 17.69 -3.08 0.28
N ARG A 195 18.72 -2.24 0.45
CA ARG A 195 19.13 -1.20 -0.51
C ARG A 195 19.43 -1.73 -1.90
N GLU A 196 20.11 -2.87 -2.00
CA GLU A 196 20.40 -3.55 -3.27
C GLU A 196 19.11 -3.93 -4.03
N GLY A 197 18.07 -4.37 -3.31
CA GLY A 197 16.77 -4.66 -3.90
C GLY A 197 16.01 -3.41 -4.35
N ILE A 198 16.09 -2.33 -3.57
CA ILE A 198 15.53 -1.02 -3.92
C ILE A 198 16.22 -0.47 -5.17
N GLU A 199 17.55 -0.47 -5.20
CA GLU A 199 18.38 -0.01 -6.33
C GLU A 199 18.07 -0.83 -7.60
N PHE A 200 17.95 -2.16 -7.49
CA PHE A 200 17.59 -3.04 -8.60
C PHE A 200 16.17 -2.74 -9.15
N VAL A 201 15.17 -2.51 -8.30
CA VAL A 201 13.83 -2.08 -8.75
C VAL A 201 13.89 -0.69 -9.40
N ASN A 202 14.58 0.25 -8.76
CA ASN A 202 14.76 1.63 -9.24
C ASN A 202 15.41 1.70 -10.63
N GLU A 203 16.40 0.86 -10.91
CA GLU A 203 17.08 0.80 -12.21
C GLU A 203 16.19 0.15 -13.27
N ASN A 204 15.54 -0.97 -12.94
CA ASN A 204 14.68 -1.67 -13.89
C ASN A 204 13.43 -0.84 -14.25
N VAL A 205 12.82 -0.10 -13.32
CA VAL A 205 11.74 0.87 -13.62
C VAL A 205 12.21 1.93 -14.62
N LYS A 206 13.42 2.48 -14.47
CA LYS A 206 14.00 3.45 -15.43
C LYS A 206 14.29 2.82 -16.80
N ASN A 207 14.69 1.55 -16.83
CA ASN A 207 14.85 0.80 -18.07
C ASN A 207 13.49 0.51 -18.73
N MET A 208 12.44 0.19 -17.98
CA MET A 208 11.07 0.04 -18.47
C MET A 208 10.51 1.35 -19.06
N ILE A 209 10.72 2.48 -18.37
CA ILE A 209 10.41 3.83 -18.88
C ILE A 209 11.05 4.04 -20.26
N SER A 210 12.34 3.69 -20.40
CA SER A 210 13.07 3.75 -21.67
C SER A 210 12.53 2.80 -22.74
N ILE A 211 12.06 1.60 -22.38
CA ILE A 211 11.49 0.62 -23.32
C ILE A 211 10.11 1.08 -23.79
N VAL A 212 9.17 1.33 -22.87
CA VAL A 212 7.79 1.71 -23.21
C VAL A 212 7.73 3.04 -23.95
N THR A 213 8.66 3.97 -23.68
CA THR A 213 8.80 5.22 -24.45
C THR A 213 9.03 4.96 -25.95
N LYS A 214 9.89 3.99 -26.31
CA LYS A 214 10.14 3.62 -27.73
C LYS A 214 8.91 2.94 -28.33
N MET A 215 8.24 2.10 -27.54
CA MET A 215 6.98 1.47 -27.94
C MET A 215 5.91 2.52 -28.26
N ILE A 216 5.71 3.52 -27.37
CA ILE A 216 4.79 4.65 -27.57
C ILE A 216 5.13 5.45 -28.84
N GLU A 217 6.41 5.71 -29.13
CA GLU A 217 6.84 6.35 -30.39
C GLU A 217 6.48 5.52 -31.63
N LYS A 218 6.65 4.19 -31.55
CA LYS A 218 6.28 3.22 -32.61
C LYS A 218 4.77 2.99 -32.76
N THR A 219 3.92 3.49 -31.85
CA THR A 219 2.50 3.11 -31.72
C THR A 219 1.58 3.80 -32.74
N PRO A 220 0.93 3.07 -33.68
CA PRO A 220 0.16 3.70 -34.75
C PRO A 220 -1.08 4.48 -34.29
N TRP A 221 -1.87 3.99 -33.33
CA TRP A 221 -3.03 4.76 -32.83
C TRP A 221 -2.60 6.03 -32.08
N ALA A 222 -1.53 5.98 -31.29
CA ALA A 222 -1.02 7.13 -30.54
C ALA A 222 -0.53 8.24 -31.49
N GLN A 223 0.13 7.85 -32.60
CA GLN A 223 0.47 8.75 -33.70
C GLN A 223 -0.78 9.32 -34.39
N ASN A 224 -1.74 8.47 -34.78
CA ASN A 224 -2.95 8.84 -35.52
C ASN A 224 -3.89 9.81 -34.77
N GLN A 225 -3.83 9.80 -33.44
CA GLN A 225 -4.58 10.70 -32.55
C GLN A 225 -3.71 11.85 -31.99
N GLY A 226 -2.40 11.88 -32.30
CA GLY A 226 -1.48 12.94 -31.86
C GLY A 226 -1.09 12.92 -30.37
N VAL A 227 -1.37 11.82 -29.66
CA VAL A 227 -1.22 11.72 -28.20
C VAL A 227 0.15 11.17 -27.75
N THR A 228 0.99 10.67 -28.66
CA THR A 228 2.34 10.14 -28.38
C THR A 228 3.16 11.00 -27.42
N LYS A 229 3.13 12.34 -27.56
CA LYS A 229 3.87 13.25 -26.67
C LYS A 229 3.31 13.25 -25.24
N THR A 230 1.99 13.29 -25.08
CA THR A 230 1.34 13.32 -23.76
C THR A 230 1.58 12.02 -23.00
N ILE A 231 1.42 10.88 -23.67
CA ILE A 231 1.65 9.56 -23.05
C ILE A 231 3.13 9.44 -22.63
N LYS A 232 4.07 9.86 -23.49
CA LYS A 232 5.50 9.92 -23.12
C LYS A 232 5.78 10.76 -21.87
N GLN A 233 5.19 11.94 -21.75
CA GLN A 233 5.39 12.80 -20.57
C GLN A 233 4.88 12.11 -19.29
N LEU A 234 3.73 11.44 -19.35
CA LEU A 234 3.22 10.65 -18.22
C LEU A 234 4.19 9.52 -17.82
N VAL A 235 4.86 8.85 -18.76
CA VAL A 235 5.91 7.85 -18.44
C VAL A 235 7.17 8.52 -17.86
N GLU A 236 7.63 9.60 -18.48
CA GLU A 236 8.86 10.31 -18.13
C GLU A 236 8.79 10.99 -16.74
N GLU A 237 7.59 11.15 -16.18
CA GLU A 237 7.34 11.65 -14.83
C GLU A 237 7.36 10.56 -13.74
N ILE A 238 7.29 9.26 -14.08
CA ILE A 238 7.15 8.16 -13.10
C ILE A 238 8.41 7.97 -12.26
N VAL A 239 8.23 7.84 -10.93
CA VAL A 239 9.28 7.59 -9.94
C VAL A 239 8.89 6.50 -8.96
N VAL A 240 9.89 5.82 -8.39
CA VAL A 240 9.72 4.93 -7.22
C VAL A 240 9.93 5.78 -5.96
N ASP A 241 9.07 5.66 -4.95
CA ASP A 241 9.36 6.28 -3.64
C ASP A 241 10.32 5.40 -2.84
N ASP A 242 11.57 5.83 -2.76
CA ASP A 242 12.65 5.25 -1.96
C ASP A 242 13.04 6.11 -0.74
N ASN A 243 12.27 7.16 -0.42
CA ASN A 243 12.62 8.17 0.57
C ASN A 243 12.31 7.74 2.03
N TYR A 244 12.58 6.48 2.34
CA TYR A 244 12.27 5.80 3.60
C TYR A 244 12.78 6.53 4.84
N ALA A 245 13.93 7.22 4.75
CA ALA A 245 14.46 8.00 5.86
C ALA A 245 13.61 9.24 6.21
N VAL A 246 12.96 9.87 5.21
CA VAL A 246 12.02 10.97 5.42
C VAL A 246 10.67 10.42 5.87
N GLN A 247 10.15 9.37 5.22
CA GLN A 247 8.88 8.73 5.60
C GLN A 247 8.91 8.24 7.06
N LEU A 248 9.95 7.50 7.47
CA LEU A 248 10.12 6.99 8.84
C LEU A 248 10.09 8.14 9.85
N ARG A 249 10.86 9.20 9.56
CA ARG A 249 10.88 10.40 10.40
C ARG A 249 9.51 11.09 10.44
N SER A 250 8.83 11.25 9.31
CA SER A 250 7.52 11.90 9.20
C SER A 250 6.48 11.20 10.08
N ASN A 251 6.42 9.86 10.02
CA ASN A 251 5.53 9.05 10.86
C ASN A 251 5.92 9.10 12.35
N ILE A 252 7.21 9.01 12.70
CA ILE A 252 7.68 9.13 14.09
C ILE A 252 7.40 10.54 14.65
N ASP A 253 7.68 11.61 13.90
CA ASP A 253 7.43 12.99 14.30
C ASP A 253 5.92 13.23 14.54
N VAL A 254 5.01 12.51 13.86
CA VAL A 254 3.56 12.52 14.16
C VAL A 254 3.22 11.80 15.47
N LEU A 255 3.71 10.58 15.71
CA LEU A 255 3.42 9.85 16.96
C LEU A 255 4.01 10.55 18.18
N MET A 256 5.24 11.05 18.08
CA MET A 256 5.90 11.78 19.17
C MET A 256 5.20 13.11 19.47
N ASP A 257 4.68 13.81 18.46
CA ASP A 257 3.87 15.02 18.62
C ASP A 257 2.49 14.71 19.23
N PHE A 258 1.89 13.56 18.96
CA PHE A 258 0.66 13.09 19.61
C PHE A 258 0.90 12.74 21.09
N GLU A 259 1.85 11.86 21.38
CA GLU A 259 2.22 11.44 22.74
C GLU A 259 2.61 12.63 23.63
N GLN A 260 3.40 13.58 23.11
CA GLN A 260 3.76 14.79 23.86
C GLN A 260 2.55 15.67 24.21
N LYS A 261 1.49 15.71 23.39
CA LYS A 261 0.25 16.44 23.71
C LYS A 261 -0.57 15.69 24.76
N TYR A 262 -0.67 14.38 24.62
CA TYR A 262 -1.37 13.50 25.55
C TYR A 262 -0.73 13.58 26.95
N LEU A 263 0.58 13.35 27.07
CA LEU A 263 1.34 13.44 28.33
C LEU A 263 1.29 14.85 28.96
N LYS A 264 1.31 15.90 28.14
CA LYS A 264 1.15 17.28 28.61
C LYS A 264 -0.28 17.60 29.07
N CYS A 265 -1.27 16.86 28.57
CA CYS A 265 -2.64 16.95 29.03
C CYS A 265 -2.83 16.20 30.35
N THR A 266 -2.47 14.92 30.42
CA THR A 266 -2.62 14.10 31.65
C THR A 266 -1.77 14.65 32.79
N GLY A 267 -0.55 15.10 32.52
CA GLY A 267 0.32 15.80 33.48
C GLY A 267 -0.17 17.17 33.96
N SER A 268 -1.33 17.65 33.49
CA SER A 268 -2.03 18.83 34.06
C SER A 268 -3.14 18.47 35.06
N PHE A 269 -3.35 17.18 35.35
CA PHE A 269 -4.38 16.66 36.25
C PHE A 269 -3.81 15.90 37.44
N LYS A 270 -4.69 15.54 38.39
CA LYS A 270 -4.46 14.64 39.52
C LYS A 270 -5.38 13.41 39.47
N GLY A 271 -6.59 13.56 38.92
CA GLY A 271 -7.47 12.45 38.56
C GLY A 271 -7.07 11.78 37.24
N ASP A 272 -7.77 10.69 36.89
CA ASP A 272 -7.72 10.13 35.55
C ASP A 272 -8.57 10.98 34.60
N PHE A 273 -7.93 11.50 33.55
CA PHE A 273 -8.57 12.24 32.46
C PHE A 273 -8.13 11.70 31.09
N ASN A 274 -7.77 10.42 31.01
CA ASN A 274 -7.20 9.79 29.83
C ASN A 274 -8.07 9.97 28.58
N LEU A 275 -9.38 9.74 28.70
CA LEU A 275 -10.35 9.91 27.59
C LEU A 275 -10.40 11.36 27.07
N LEU A 276 -10.46 12.34 27.98
CA LEU A 276 -10.45 13.78 27.65
C LEU A 276 -9.13 14.18 26.97
N CYS A 277 -8.01 13.63 27.43
CA CYS A 277 -6.68 13.92 26.89
C CYS A 277 -6.39 13.22 25.56
N LEU A 278 -6.97 12.05 25.31
CA LEU A 278 -6.96 11.41 24.00
C LEU A 278 -7.84 12.17 23.01
N GLN A 279 -9.06 12.59 23.40
CA GLN A 279 -9.92 13.45 22.58
C GLN A 279 -9.20 14.75 22.18
N LEU A 280 -8.62 15.48 23.15
CA LEU A 280 -7.87 16.71 22.83
C LEU A 280 -6.69 16.43 21.89
N SER A 281 -5.92 15.37 22.16
CA SER A 281 -4.73 15.06 21.35
C SER A 281 -5.10 14.65 19.91
N TRP A 282 -6.26 14.04 19.72
CA TRP A 282 -6.87 13.72 18.42
C TRP A 282 -7.33 14.97 17.67
N GLU A 283 -8.11 15.85 18.32
CA GLU A 283 -8.63 17.10 17.74
C GLU A 283 -7.52 18.09 17.34
N VAL A 284 -6.30 17.93 17.89
CA VAL A 284 -5.10 18.68 17.50
C VAL A 284 -4.00 17.80 16.88
N MET A 285 -4.30 16.58 16.45
CA MET A 285 -3.34 15.68 15.81
C MET A 285 -2.92 16.22 14.44
N LYS A 286 -1.65 16.00 14.06
CA LYS A 286 -1.24 16.19 12.65
C LYS A 286 -1.58 14.90 11.91
N THR A 287 -2.36 15.00 10.83
CA THR A 287 -2.51 13.89 9.88
C THR A 287 -1.16 13.59 9.23
N THR A 288 -0.83 12.31 9.03
CA THR A 288 0.28 11.92 8.16
C THR A 288 0.01 12.36 6.73
N GLY A 289 1.04 12.87 6.05
CA GLY A 289 0.98 13.23 4.61
C GLY A 289 1.61 12.19 3.68
N GLU A 290 2.25 11.15 4.24
CA GLU A 290 2.93 10.09 3.49
C GLU A 290 1.95 8.94 3.16
N GLN A 291 2.21 8.22 2.06
CA GLN A 291 1.44 7.04 1.69
C GLN A 291 1.67 5.85 2.65
N PRO A 292 0.69 4.95 2.85
CA PRO A 292 0.88 3.74 3.64
C PRO A 292 1.81 2.76 2.91
N PHE A 293 2.64 2.04 3.68
CA PHE A 293 3.60 1.09 3.11
C PHE A 293 3.13 -0.36 3.30
N PHE A 294 3.26 -1.19 2.25
CA PHE A 294 2.78 -2.57 2.29
C PHE A 294 3.75 -3.53 2.99
N LYS A 295 3.27 -4.17 4.06
CA LYS A 295 3.96 -5.30 4.70
C LYS A 295 4.05 -6.52 3.76
N TRP A 296 2.96 -6.84 3.08
CA TRP A 296 2.82 -8.08 2.30
C TRP A 296 3.33 -7.92 0.86
N LEU A 297 3.20 -8.97 0.04
CA LEU A 297 3.48 -8.90 -1.40
C LEU A 297 2.39 -8.04 -2.08
N ASN A 298 2.58 -6.72 -2.08
CA ASN A 298 1.69 -5.77 -2.71
C ASN A 298 2.48 -4.54 -3.19
N ALA A 299 1.89 -3.77 -4.09
CA ALA A 299 2.45 -2.53 -4.62
C ALA A 299 1.32 -1.53 -4.93
N GLY A 300 1.64 -0.37 -5.51
CA GLY A 300 0.61 0.60 -5.92
C GLY A 300 1.14 1.80 -6.69
N ASN A 301 0.36 2.26 -7.67
CA ASN A 301 0.58 3.49 -8.41
C ASN A 301 -0.26 4.66 -7.84
N PHE A 302 0.43 5.73 -7.49
CA PHE A 302 -0.12 7.03 -7.11
C PHE A 302 0.56 8.11 -7.96
N HIS A 303 0.35 8.02 -9.28
CA HIS A 303 1.03 8.82 -10.31
C HIS A 303 1.34 10.28 -9.88
N PRO A 304 2.61 10.72 -9.96
CA PRO A 304 3.77 10.07 -10.59
C PRO A 304 4.45 8.95 -9.77
N THR A 305 4.03 8.71 -8.53
CA THR A 305 4.78 7.87 -7.58
C THR A 305 4.33 6.41 -7.63
N THR A 306 5.27 5.46 -7.63
CA THR A 306 5.03 4.03 -7.39
C THR A 306 5.62 3.59 -6.05
N ILE A 307 4.93 2.70 -5.34
CA ILE A 307 5.39 2.13 -4.07
C ILE A 307 5.35 0.60 -4.12
N PHE A 308 6.29 -0.06 -3.44
CA PHE A 308 6.46 -1.52 -3.46
C PHE A 308 6.66 -2.04 -2.04
N GLY A 309 5.92 -3.09 -1.65
CA GLY A 309 6.04 -3.73 -0.35
C GLY A 309 7.37 -4.47 -0.16
N LEU A 310 7.73 -4.75 1.10
CA LEU A 310 9.04 -5.33 1.45
C LEU A 310 9.38 -6.62 0.68
N PRO A 311 8.44 -7.58 0.44
CA PRO A 311 8.73 -8.78 -0.34
C PRO A 311 9.22 -8.51 -1.77
N ILE A 312 8.82 -7.41 -2.42
CA ILE A 312 9.30 -7.04 -3.76
C ILE A 312 10.80 -6.74 -3.71
N TYR A 313 11.24 -5.91 -2.76
CA TYR A 313 12.67 -5.60 -2.58
C TYR A 313 13.48 -6.79 -2.08
N ALA A 314 12.89 -7.65 -1.24
CA ALA A 314 13.54 -8.87 -0.80
C ALA A 314 13.75 -9.87 -1.95
N ILE A 315 12.75 -10.08 -2.82
CA ILE A 315 12.90 -10.91 -4.03
C ILE A 315 13.92 -10.28 -5.01
N ALA A 316 13.85 -8.95 -5.23
CA ALA A 316 14.78 -8.21 -6.07
C ALA A 316 16.23 -8.25 -5.57
N LYS A 317 16.45 -8.49 -4.27
CA LYS A 317 17.76 -8.69 -3.65
C LYS A 317 18.18 -10.17 -3.68
N ASP A 318 17.43 -11.03 -2.99
CA ASP A 318 17.88 -12.34 -2.51
C ASP A 318 17.62 -13.51 -3.51
N ALA A 319 16.75 -13.35 -4.51
CA ALA A 319 16.55 -14.37 -5.54
C ALA A 319 17.80 -14.51 -6.43
N LYS A 320 18.28 -15.75 -6.66
CA LYS A 320 19.65 -15.93 -7.22
C LYS A 320 19.76 -15.77 -8.74
N GLU A 321 18.69 -16.02 -9.48
CA GLU A 321 18.68 -15.92 -10.94
C GLU A 321 18.04 -14.59 -11.37
N THR A 322 18.70 -13.79 -12.23
CA THR A 322 18.13 -12.52 -12.73
C THR A 322 16.78 -12.73 -13.41
N ALA A 323 16.62 -13.83 -14.17
CA ALA A 323 15.35 -14.26 -14.74
C ALA A 323 14.23 -14.39 -13.69
N GLY A 324 14.54 -14.89 -12.49
CA GLY A 324 13.60 -14.99 -11.37
C GLY A 324 13.20 -13.62 -10.81
N LYS A 325 14.16 -12.69 -10.67
CA LYS A 325 13.90 -11.29 -10.28
C LYS A 325 13.02 -10.58 -11.32
N LEU A 326 13.32 -10.79 -12.61
CA LEU A 326 12.61 -10.19 -13.74
C LEU A 326 11.16 -10.68 -13.82
N GLY A 327 10.94 -11.99 -13.79
CA GLY A 327 9.61 -12.61 -13.86
C GLY A 327 8.75 -12.49 -12.60
N SER A 328 9.16 -11.72 -11.59
CA SER A 328 8.41 -11.54 -10.33
C SER A 328 8.42 -10.08 -9.86
N ALA A 329 9.39 -9.68 -9.04
CA ALA A 329 9.50 -8.34 -8.47
C ALA A 329 9.47 -7.23 -9.55
N ILE A 330 10.13 -7.45 -10.69
CA ILE A 330 10.14 -6.49 -11.79
C ILE A 330 8.91 -6.58 -12.69
N ALA A 331 8.28 -7.75 -12.84
CA ALA A 331 6.98 -7.85 -13.49
C ALA A 331 5.91 -7.03 -12.74
N VAL A 332 5.92 -7.07 -11.40
CA VAL A 332 5.12 -6.18 -10.55
C VAL A 332 5.53 -4.70 -10.72
N ALA A 333 6.84 -4.40 -10.76
CA ALA A 333 7.30 -3.02 -11.01
C ALA A 333 6.81 -2.44 -12.35
N GLY A 334 6.74 -3.28 -13.39
CA GLY A 334 6.18 -2.91 -14.69
C GLY A 334 4.65 -2.86 -14.72
N HIS A 335 3.96 -3.64 -13.88
CA HIS A 335 2.52 -3.53 -13.66
C HIS A 335 2.20 -2.14 -13.09
N GLU A 336 2.84 -1.75 -11.99
CA GLU A 336 2.62 -0.46 -11.35
C GLU A 336 2.95 0.73 -12.24
N LEU A 337 4.06 0.68 -12.99
CA LEU A 337 4.41 1.71 -13.97
C LEU A 337 3.30 1.94 -15.00
N SER A 338 2.55 0.90 -15.34
CA SER A 338 1.67 0.88 -16.49
C SER A 338 0.29 1.48 -16.22
N HIS A 339 -0.20 1.50 -14.97
CA HIS A 339 -1.36 2.28 -14.53
C HIS A 339 -1.32 3.73 -15.03
N SER A 340 -0.17 4.40 -14.90
CA SER A 340 0.00 5.80 -15.33
C SER A 340 -0.19 6.05 -16.83
N ILE A 341 -0.24 4.99 -17.66
CA ILE A 341 -0.38 5.08 -19.12
C ILE A 341 -1.43 4.15 -19.71
N ILE A 342 -2.31 3.55 -18.90
CA ILE A 342 -3.42 2.71 -19.34
C ILE A 342 -4.62 2.95 -18.44
N GLU A 343 -5.75 3.36 -19.02
CA GLU A 343 -6.97 3.74 -18.29
C GLU A 343 -8.23 3.32 -19.05
N SER A 344 -9.37 3.40 -18.37
CA SER A 344 -10.68 3.15 -18.96
C SER A 344 -11.10 4.22 -19.95
N PRO A 345 -11.58 3.85 -21.17
CA PRO A 345 -12.13 4.82 -22.10
C PRO A 345 -13.38 5.51 -21.52
N TYR A 346 -14.03 4.90 -20.52
CA TYR A 346 -15.16 5.41 -19.75
C TYR A 346 -14.76 6.18 -18.48
N PHE A 347 -13.53 6.00 -17.98
CA PHE A 347 -13.05 6.61 -16.74
C PHE A 347 -11.55 6.94 -16.88
N ARG A 348 -11.27 8.16 -17.38
CA ARG A 348 -9.91 8.68 -17.63
C ARG A 348 -9.54 9.71 -16.57
N GLN A 349 -8.32 9.67 -16.09
CA GLN A 349 -7.78 10.60 -15.09
C GLN A 349 -6.56 11.34 -15.65
N LEU A 350 -5.66 10.60 -16.32
CA LEU A 350 -4.39 11.06 -16.88
C LEU A 350 -4.38 11.01 -18.41
N LEU A 351 -4.96 9.96 -19.02
CA LEU A 351 -4.87 9.72 -20.46
C LEU A 351 -5.92 10.51 -21.26
N PRO A 352 -5.52 11.23 -22.32
CA PRO A 352 -6.48 11.81 -23.25
C PRO A 352 -7.18 10.76 -24.12
N PHE A 353 -6.51 9.63 -24.43
CA PHE A 353 -6.99 8.64 -25.40
C PHE A 353 -6.37 7.25 -25.18
N SER A 354 -7.13 6.20 -25.50
CA SER A 354 -6.76 4.78 -25.43
C SER A 354 -7.41 4.02 -26.60
N SER A 355 -6.70 3.10 -27.28
CA SER A 355 -7.28 2.40 -28.45
C SER A 355 -8.34 1.34 -28.09
N GLU A 356 -9.52 1.44 -28.71
CA GLU A 356 -10.63 0.51 -28.47
C GLU A 356 -10.33 -0.92 -28.96
N GLU A 357 -9.73 -1.10 -30.15
CA GLU A 357 -9.40 -2.44 -30.62
C GLU A 357 -8.29 -3.10 -29.78
N ALA A 358 -7.39 -2.27 -29.21
CA ALA A 358 -6.37 -2.68 -28.27
C ALA A 358 -6.96 -3.10 -26.91
N ILE A 359 -8.02 -2.42 -26.45
CA ILE A 359 -8.82 -2.78 -25.28
C ILE A 359 -9.56 -4.10 -25.53
N GLN A 360 -10.34 -4.16 -26.61
CA GLN A 360 -11.16 -5.33 -26.97
C GLN A 360 -10.34 -6.60 -27.16
N CYS A 361 -9.15 -6.52 -27.77
CA CYS A 361 -8.24 -7.66 -27.92
C CYS A 361 -8.02 -8.38 -26.60
N VAL A 362 -7.77 -7.59 -25.57
CA VAL A 362 -7.36 -8.05 -24.24
C VAL A 362 -8.53 -8.51 -23.41
N GLN A 363 -9.61 -7.72 -23.39
CA GLN A 363 -10.81 -8.09 -22.67
C GLN A 363 -11.37 -9.42 -23.22
N SER A 364 -11.20 -9.65 -24.54
CA SER A 364 -11.46 -10.94 -25.16
C SER A 364 -10.47 -12.02 -24.73
N GLN A 365 -9.17 -11.73 -24.64
CA GLN A 365 -8.15 -12.71 -24.25
C GLN A 365 -8.35 -13.19 -22.80
N PHE A 366 -8.53 -12.28 -21.83
CA PHE A 366 -8.79 -12.66 -20.44
C PHE A 366 -10.15 -13.38 -20.30
N ASN A 367 -11.18 -12.97 -21.06
CA ASN A 367 -12.42 -13.74 -21.14
C ASN A 367 -12.21 -15.15 -21.72
N ASN A 368 -11.40 -15.33 -22.77
CA ASN A 368 -11.08 -16.66 -23.30
C ASN A 368 -10.40 -17.53 -22.22
N THR A 369 -9.42 -16.97 -21.51
CA THR A 369 -8.71 -17.65 -20.42
C THR A 369 -9.63 -17.98 -19.24
N CYS A 370 -10.55 -17.10 -18.84
CA CYS A 370 -11.59 -17.41 -17.86
C CYS A 370 -12.55 -18.52 -18.33
N ASN A 371 -13.02 -18.46 -19.59
CA ASN A 371 -13.95 -19.47 -20.12
C ASN A 371 -13.33 -20.88 -20.19
N GLU A 372 -12.01 -20.99 -20.33
CA GLU A 372 -11.28 -22.27 -20.40
C GLU A 372 -10.80 -22.79 -19.02
N PHE A 373 -10.48 -21.89 -18.08
CA PHE A 373 -9.83 -22.22 -16.80
C PHE A 373 -10.58 -21.77 -15.53
N GLY A 374 -11.74 -21.14 -15.67
CA GLY A 374 -12.44 -20.47 -14.57
C GLY A 374 -13.11 -21.38 -13.56
N GLU A 375 -12.57 -21.45 -12.34
CA GLU A 375 -13.22 -22.10 -11.19
C GLU A 375 -14.21 -21.16 -10.45
N GLY A 376 -15.16 -20.58 -11.20
CA GLY A 376 -16.22 -19.74 -10.63
C GLY A 376 -16.64 -18.56 -11.52
N LEU A 377 -17.03 -17.45 -10.89
CA LEU A 377 -17.29 -16.19 -11.59
C LEU A 377 -15.96 -15.44 -11.81
N CYS A 378 -15.41 -15.54 -13.02
CA CYS A 378 -14.24 -14.77 -13.48
C CYS A 378 -14.49 -13.98 -14.78
N GLY A 379 -15.74 -13.93 -15.25
CA GLY A 379 -16.07 -13.34 -16.54
C GLY A 379 -15.81 -11.84 -16.55
N VAL A 380 -14.93 -11.41 -17.45
CA VAL A 380 -14.45 -10.02 -17.54
C VAL A 380 -15.54 -9.17 -18.19
N SER A 381 -15.93 -8.08 -17.54
CA SER A 381 -17.04 -7.21 -17.97
C SER A 381 -16.56 -5.82 -18.39
N ASP A 382 -17.43 -5.02 -19.02
CA ASP A 382 -17.12 -3.63 -19.40
C ASP A 382 -17.15 -2.66 -18.18
N ALA A 383 -16.84 -3.14 -16.96
CA ALA A 383 -16.96 -2.33 -15.75
C ALA A 383 -15.97 -1.15 -15.71
N PRO A 384 -16.34 0.00 -15.09
CA PRO A 384 -15.38 1.03 -14.74
C PRO A 384 -14.38 0.45 -13.74
N GLY A 385 -13.11 0.43 -14.10
CA GLY A 385 -12.14 -0.47 -13.49
C GLY A 385 -11.50 -1.33 -14.57
N GLU A 386 -12.27 -2.25 -15.18
CA GLU A 386 -11.87 -3.39 -16.06
C GLU A 386 -10.99 -3.09 -17.29
N ILE A 387 -10.33 -1.93 -17.33
CA ILE A 387 -9.08 -1.77 -18.05
C ILE A 387 -7.89 -1.12 -17.22
N ASP A 388 -7.71 -1.40 -15.89
CA ASP A 388 -6.53 -1.13 -14.95
C ASP A 388 -5.60 -2.31 -14.31
N GLU A 389 -6.01 -3.62 -14.12
CA GLU A 389 -5.29 -4.97 -13.85
C GLU A 389 -5.32 -6.25 -14.89
N ASN A 390 -6.15 -6.46 -15.98
CA ASN A 390 -6.09 -7.20 -17.33
C ASN A 390 -5.65 -6.58 -18.77
N GLY A 391 -5.68 -5.25 -19.18
CA GLY A 391 -4.79 -4.05 -19.75
C GLY A 391 -3.24 -3.42 -19.58
N SER A 392 -2.42 -3.50 -18.48
CA SER A 392 -1.05 -3.24 -17.95
C SER A 392 -0.31 -4.45 -17.25
N ASP A 393 -0.92 -5.43 -16.56
CA ASP A 393 -0.28 -6.69 -16.02
C ASP A 393 0.64 -7.34 -17.04
N LEU A 394 0.11 -7.64 -18.22
CA LEU A 394 0.84 -8.19 -19.35
C LEU A 394 1.72 -7.10 -20.04
N LEU A 395 1.67 -5.83 -19.62
CA LEU A 395 2.65 -4.74 -19.92
C LEU A 395 3.82 -4.84 -18.97
N GLY A 396 3.57 -5.09 -17.68
CA GLY A 396 4.58 -5.50 -16.72
C GLY A 396 5.31 -6.77 -17.15
N LEU A 397 4.57 -7.81 -17.54
CA LEU A 397 5.15 -9.05 -18.08
C LEU A 397 5.92 -8.82 -19.37
N GLN A 398 5.39 -8.09 -20.36
CA GLN A 398 6.09 -7.90 -21.64
C GLN A 398 7.24 -6.87 -21.54
N LEU A 399 7.20 -5.89 -20.64
CA LEU A 399 8.35 -5.03 -20.30
C LEU A 399 9.42 -5.79 -19.50
N ALA A 400 9.03 -6.68 -18.58
CA ALA A 400 9.95 -7.56 -17.89
C ALA A 400 10.56 -8.60 -18.83
N TYR A 401 9.80 -9.05 -19.83
CA TYR A 401 10.28 -9.89 -20.92
C TYR A 401 11.23 -9.14 -21.85
N GLU A 402 10.97 -7.86 -22.18
CA GLU A 402 11.95 -7.02 -22.88
C GLU A 402 13.25 -6.88 -22.08
N LEU A 403 13.20 -6.71 -20.76
CA LEU A 403 14.39 -6.70 -19.91
C LEU A 403 15.11 -8.06 -19.92
N PHE A 404 14.37 -9.17 -19.86
CA PHE A 404 14.92 -10.52 -19.99
C PHE A 404 15.59 -10.74 -21.35
N LEU A 405 14.99 -10.28 -22.44
CA LEU A 405 15.61 -10.29 -23.76
C LEU A 405 16.85 -9.41 -23.82
N ASN A 406 16.86 -8.23 -23.18
CA ASN A 406 18.05 -7.37 -23.15
C ASN A 406 19.22 -8.00 -22.34
N GLU A 407 18.93 -8.67 -21.23
CA GLU A 407 19.91 -9.38 -20.38
C GLU A 407 20.46 -10.65 -21.06
N TYR A 408 19.58 -11.49 -21.62
CA TYR A 408 19.94 -12.84 -22.04
C TYR A 408 20.06 -13.06 -23.56
N GLN A 409 19.53 -12.16 -24.43
CA GLN A 409 19.43 -12.41 -25.88
C GLN A 409 19.83 -11.23 -26.80
N GLY A 410 19.73 -9.97 -26.35
CA GLY A 410 20.16 -8.79 -27.09
C GLY A 410 19.15 -8.12 -28.02
N ARG A 411 17.91 -7.86 -27.54
CA ARG A 411 16.76 -7.17 -28.23
C ARG A 411 16.02 -8.01 -29.29
N GLU A 412 14.79 -7.72 -29.70
CA GLU A 412 13.86 -6.60 -29.42
C GLU A 412 12.38 -7.06 -29.56
N GLU A 413 11.45 -6.41 -28.85
CA GLU A 413 9.97 -6.36 -29.01
C GLU A 413 9.06 -7.46 -28.41
N ASN A 414 7.89 -7.18 -27.77
CA ASN A 414 7.24 -6.00 -27.13
C ASN A 414 5.88 -6.45 -26.44
N VAL A 415 5.19 -5.58 -25.65
CA VAL A 415 3.69 -5.35 -25.43
C VAL A 415 2.94 -5.42 -24.00
N PRO A 416 1.67 -5.89 -23.63
CA PRO A 416 0.73 -5.18 -22.64
C PRO A 416 -0.42 -5.92 -21.76
N ARG A 417 -1.09 -5.41 -20.62
CA ARG A 417 -2.46 -5.95 -20.06
C ARG A 417 -3.03 -6.07 -18.43
N ALA A 418 -3.76 -5.36 -17.36
CA ALA A 418 -4.81 -4.16 -16.84
C ALA A 418 -6.51 -4.03 -16.87
N VAL A 419 -7.68 -4.27 -16.12
CA VAL A 419 -8.39 -4.94 -14.88
C VAL A 419 -9.43 -5.95 -15.46
N GLY A 420 -10.06 -6.92 -14.80
CA GLY A 420 -9.94 -7.48 -13.44
C GLY A 420 -10.91 -8.63 -13.25
N ASP A 421 -11.94 -8.57 -12.39
CA ASP A 421 -12.35 -7.51 -11.43
C ASP A 421 -11.39 -7.43 -10.22
N PRO A 422 -10.97 -6.25 -9.72
CA PRO A 422 -9.66 -6.07 -9.07
C PRO A 422 -8.55 -6.83 -9.79
N HIS A 423 -7.76 -7.60 -9.04
CA HIS A 423 -6.94 -8.65 -9.62
C HIS A 423 -7.85 -9.65 -10.35
N SER A 424 -7.70 -9.83 -11.69
CA SER A 424 -8.21 -11.04 -12.34
C SER A 424 -7.78 -12.25 -11.52
N THR A 425 -8.62 -13.30 -11.49
CA THR A 425 -8.33 -14.45 -10.64
C THR A 425 -6.92 -14.99 -10.93
N ALA A 426 -6.18 -15.40 -9.90
CA ALA A 426 -4.75 -15.73 -10.03
C ALA A 426 -4.48 -16.77 -11.12
N ILE A 427 -5.42 -17.70 -11.35
CA ILE A 427 -5.42 -18.66 -12.45
C ILE A 427 -5.48 -18.01 -13.84
N VAL A 428 -6.29 -16.97 -14.02
CA VAL A 428 -6.36 -16.21 -15.28
C VAL A 428 -5.10 -15.36 -15.48
N ARG A 429 -4.61 -14.67 -14.42
CA ARG A 429 -3.37 -13.88 -14.48
C ARG A 429 -2.13 -14.72 -14.75
N ALA A 430 -2.02 -15.91 -14.17
CA ALA A 430 -0.93 -16.84 -14.49
C ALA A 430 -1.04 -17.37 -15.92
N ASN A 431 -2.24 -17.79 -16.34
CA ASN A 431 -2.43 -18.38 -17.66
C ASN A 431 -2.37 -17.36 -18.82
N ILE A 432 -2.38 -16.05 -18.54
CA ILE A 432 -2.13 -15.03 -19.56
C ILE A 432 -0.70 -15.07 -20.12
N LEU A 433 0.24 -15.74 -19.45
CA LEU A 433 1.64 -15.86 -19.90
C LEU A 433 1.78 -16.44 -21.32
N VAL A 434 0.77 -17.15 -21.82
CA VAL A 434 0.66 -17.60 -23.22
C VAL A 434 0.78 -16.46 -24.25
N GLN A 435 0.47 -15.22 -23.87
CA GLN A 435 0.64 -14.03 -24.71
C GLN A 435 2.09 -13.57 -24.86
N ILE A 436 3.03 -14.11 -24.08
CA ILE A 436 4.48 -13.91 -24.27
C ILE A 436 4.96 -14.89 -25.35
N PRO A 437 5.56 -14.42 -26.47
CA PRO A 437 5.92 -15.29 -27.59
C PRO A 437 6.78 -16.52 -27.21
N ALA A 438 7.70 -16.36 -26.25
CA ALA A 438 8.55 -17.46 -25.79
C ALA A 438 7.84 -18.53 -24.93
N PHE A 439 6.58 -18.34 -24.52
CA PHE A 439 5.86 -19.34 -23.71
C PHE A 439 5.74 -20.68 -24.45
N GLN A 440 5.33 -20.65 -25.72
CA GLN A 440 5.17 -21.84 -26.54
C GLN A 440 6.51 -22.59 -26.73
N ASP A 441 7.58 -21.85 -27.02
CA ASP A 441 8.93 -22.41 -27.23
C ASP A 441 9.54 -22.96 -25.93
N ALA A 442 9.36 -22.27 -24.80
CA ALA A 442 9.93 -22.65 -23.51
C ALA A 442 9.34 -23.97 -22.97
N PHE A 443 8.03 -24.17 -23.13
CA PHE A 443 7.33 -25.38 -22.69
C PHE A 443 7.08 -26.40 -23.80
N GLN A 444 7.47 -26.09 -25.05
CA GLN A 444 7.30 -26.92 -26.25
C GLN A 444 5.83 -27.29 -26.54
N CYS A 445 4.91 -26.36 -26.26
CA CYS A 445 3.47 -26.58 -26.42
C CYS A 445 3.08 -26.69 -27.91
N SER A 446 2.23 -27.66 -28.25
CA SER A 446 1.63 -27.73 -29.58
C SER A 446 0.58 -26.63 -29.80
N ASP A 447 0.35 -26.26 -31.06
CA ASP A 447 -0.67 -25.26 -31.43
C ASP A 447 -2.09 -25.65 -30.96
N ASP A 448 -2.32 -26.94 -30.72
CA ASP A 448 -3.57 -27.50 -30.21
C ASP A 448 -3.54 -27.83 -28.71
N SER A 449 -2.51 -27.41 -27.96
CA SER A 449 -2.54 -27.50 -26.50
C SER A 449 -3.66 -26.62 -25.90
N ARG A 450 -4.10 -26.94 -24.69
CA ARG A 450 -5.21 -26.21 -24.04
C ARG A 450 -4.84 -24.76 -23.74
N MET A 451 -3.61 -24.51 -23.29
CA MET A 451 -3.06 -23.15 -23.18
C MET A 451 -3.08 -22.41 -24.53
N MET A 452 -2.47 -22.98 -25.58
CA MET A 452 -2.34 -22.31 -26.89
C MET A 452 -3.70 -22.02 -27.55
N LYS A 453 -4.70 -22.89 -27.35
CA LYS A 453 -6.09 -22.67 -27.80
C LYS A 453 -6.73 -21.39 -27.26
N THR A 454 -6.31 -20.88 -26.10
CA THR A 454 -6.81 -19.58 -25.59
C THR A 454 -6.24 -18.39 -26.34
N MET A 455 -5.05 -18.52 -26.95
CA MET A 455 -4.35 -17.45 -27.67
C MET A 455 -4.86 -17.31 -29.11
N GLN A 456 -5.95 -16.56 -29.30
CA GLN A 456 -6.49 -16.29 -30.64
C GLN A 456 -5.59 -15.36 -31.47
N LYS A 457 -4.79 -14.51 -30.80
CA LYS A 457 -3.79 -13.58 -31.36
C LYS A 457 -2.97 -12.99 -30.21
N GLN A 458 -1.75 -12.54 -30.47
CA GLN A 458 -1.03 -11.65 -29.55
C GLN A 458 -1.73 -10.27 -29.51
N CYS A 459 -1.93 -9.71 -28.32
CA CYS A 459 -2.55 -8.41 -28.12
C CYS A 459 -1.51 -7.33 -27.86
N ASN A 460 -1.57 -6.25 -28.65
CA ASN A 460 -0.52 -5.24 -28.74
C ASN A 460 -1.11 -3.83 -28.62
N ILE A 461 -0.61 -3.02 -27.69
CA ILE A 461 -1.13 -1.69 -27.29
C ILE A 461 -0.11 -0.59 -27.56
N TYR A 462 1.16 -0.81 -27.23
CA TYR A 462 2.26 0.11 -27.52
C TYR A 462 3.35 -0.59 -28.35
N GLY A 463 3.73 -0.03 -29.50
CA GLY A 463 4.69 -0.62 -30.44
C GLY A 463 4.12 -0.77 -31.85
N GLU A 464 4.95 -1.21 -32.81
CA GLU A 464 4.59 -1.22 -34.24
C GLU A 464 3.39 -2.13 -34.56
N ASN A 465 3.24 -3.22 -33.80
CA ASN A 465 2.17 -4.20 -33.96
C ASN A 465 0.85 -3.83 -33.24
N ALA A 466 0.75 -2.64 -32.64
CA ALA A 466 -0.49 -2.16 -32.03
C ALA A 466 -1.52 -1.74 -33.10
N PRO A 467 -2.84 -1.94 -32.88
CA PRO A 467 -3.85 -1.65 -33.89
C PRO A 467 -3.90 -0.14 -34.19
N GLN A 468 -4.19 0.20 -35.44
CA GLN A 468 -4.10 1.59 -35.92
C GLN A 468 -5.24 2.52 -35.46
N GLN A 469 -6.29 1.92 -34.89
CA GLN A 469 -7.65 2.42 -34.72
C GLN A 469 -8.30 3.04 -35.96
N LYS A 470 -9.43 2.48 -36.39
CA LYS A 470 -10.22 3.09 -37.48
C LYS A 470 -11.04 4.27 -36.94
N LYS A 471 -10.99 5.39 -37.66
CA LYS A 471 -11.82 6.59 -37.45
C LYS A 471 -13.23 6.42 -38.00
#